data_AF-X1IG78-F1
#
_entry.id   AF-X1IG78-F1
#
_cell.length_a   1.000
_cell.length_b   1.000
_cell.length_c   1.000
_cell.angle_alpha   90.00
_cell.angle_beta   90.00
_cell.angle_gamma   90.00
#
_symmetry.space_group_name_H-M   'P 1'
#
loop_
_entity.id
_entity.type
_entity.pdbx_description
1 polymer ?
#
loop_
_entity_poly.entity_id
_entity_poly.type
_entity_poly.pdbx_seq_one_letter_code
_entity_poly.pdbx_strand_id
1 'polypeptide(L)'
;KDKSIGESWELVDHREDISVVRNGKYRDDNLKSLIKNFEKELVGKDVKLSRGERFPLLFKFIDASKKLSIQVHPDDEYAYHNERDEIGKTEVWYVVWAKPGAQLICGLKEHMSRRRFKKVIESKKIGSYLNYINVYKGDLIFIPPHIFSLNISLNFNG
;
A
#
# COMPACT_ATOMS: atom_id res chain seq x y z
N LYS A 1 -25.48 -0.77 -13.81
CA LYS A 1 -24.16 -1.39 -14.11
C LYS A 1 -23.33 -1.27 -12.84
N ASP A 2 -22.93 -2.38 -12.24
CA ASP A 2 -22.03 -2.35 -11.09
C ASP A 2 -20.69 -1.75 -11.49
N LYS A 3 -20.23 -0.77 -10.72
CA LYS A 3 -18.89 -0.18 -10.87
C LYS A 3 -17.86 -1.21 -10.41
N SER A 4 -16.76 -1.32 -11.15
CA SER A 4 -15.57 -2.04 -10.68
C SER A 4 -14.95 -1.24 -9.53
N ILE A 5 -14.87 -1.84 -8.34
CA ILE A 5 -14.24 -1.24 -7.16
C ILE A 5 -12.90 -1.95 -6.95
N GLY A 6 -11.79 -1.22 -7.06
CA GLY A 6 -10.44 -1.77 -6.90
C GLY A 6 -9.92 -1.68 -5.46
N GLU A 7 -10.40 -0.70 -4.68
CA GLU A 7 -10.00 -0.54 -3.29
C GLU A 7 -11.21 -0.15 -2.43
N SER A 8 -11.20 -0.60 -1.18
CA SER A 8 -12.09 -0.12 -0.12
C SER A 8 -11.23 0.30 1.07
N TRP A 9 -11.34 1.56 1.48
CA TRP A 9 -10.54 2.12 2.57
C TRP A 9 -11.36 2.04 3.85
N GLU A 10 -10.95 1.18 4.78
CA GLU A 10 -11.74 0.90 5.98
C GLU A 10 -11.34 1.81 7.15
N LEU A 11 -10.07 2.22 7.20
CA LEU A 11 -9.55 3.16 8.20
C LEU A 11 -8.56 4.12 7.54
N VAL A 12 -8.97 5.37 7.41
CA VAL A 12 -8.20 6.42 6.74
C VAL A 12 -8.39 7.78 7.40
N ASP A 13 -7.29 8.54 7.45
CA ASP A 13 -7.22 9.97 7.75
C ASP A 13 -6.22 10.62 6.77
N HIS A 14 -6.63 10.72 5.51
CA HIS A 14 -5.77 11.22 4.42
C HIS A 14 -6.50 12.28 3.60
N ARG A 15 -6.10 13.55 3.78
CA ARG A 15 -6.64 14.71 3.06
C ARG A 15 -8.16 14.82 3.27
N GLU A 16 -8.94 14.70 2.20
CA GLU A 16 -10.41 14.77 2.22
C GLU A 16 -11.04 13.40 2.50
N ASP A 17 -10.28 12.31 2.38
CA ASP A 17 -10.73 10.95 2.64
C ASP A 17 -10.52 10.65 4.13
N ILE A 18 -11.60 10.73 4.91
CA ILE A 18 -11.58 10.51 6.36
C ILE A 18 -12.69 9.54 6.74
N SER A 19 -12.34 8.45 7.42
CA SER A 19 -13.30 7.48 7.92
C SER A 19 -14.25 8.11 8.95
N VAL A 20 -15.53 7.71 8.88
CA VAL A 20 -16.60 8.16 9.80
C VAL A 20 -17.10 6.97 10.61
N VAL A 21 -17.29 7.19 11.91
CA VAL A 21 -17.80 6.15 12.81
C VAL A 21 -19.27 5.87 12.50
N ARG A 22 -19.57 4.59 12.20
CA ARG A 22 -20.90 4.17 11.76
C ARG A 22 -21.93 4.06 12.89
N ASN A 23 -21.51 3.81 14.13
CA ASN A 23 -22.41 3.42 15.21
C ASN A 23 -21.86 3.73 16.61
N GLY A 24 -22.74 3.69 17.62
CA GLY A 24 -22.38 3.91 19.02
C GLY A 24 -22.36 5.39 19.41
N LYS A 25 -21.70 5.69 20.55
CA LYS A 25 -21.65 7.04 21.16
C LYS A 25 -21.03 8.10 20.24
N TYR A 26 -20.07 7.71 19.41
CA TYR A 26 -19.32 8.59 18.51
C TYR A 26 -19.82 8.51 17.06
N ARG A 27 -21.05 8.02 16.84
CA ARG A 27 -21.63 7.92 15.50
C ARG A 27 -21.58 9.28 14.81
N ASP A 28 -21.24 9.27 13.53
CA ASP A 28 -21.09 10.43 12.65
C ASP A 28 -19.87 11.33 12.96
N ASP A 29 -19.11 11.05 14.02
CA ASP A 29 -17.78 11.65 14.21
C ASP A 29 -16.78 11.06 13.21
N ASN A 30 -15.89 11.91 12.69
CA ASN A 30 -14.81 11.48 11.81
C ASN A 30 -13.51 11.20 12.58
N LEU A 31 -12.64 10.36 12.00
CA LEU A 31 -11.41 9.91 12.63
C LEU A 31 -10.48 11.06 13.06
N LYS A 32 -10.41 12.11 12.24
CA LYS A 32 -9.61 13.31 12.52
C LYS A 32 -10.06 14.04 13.79
N SER A 33 -11.38 14.23 13.97
CA SER A 33 -11.95 14.82 15.19
C SER A 33 -11.68 13.94 16.41
N LEU A 34 -11.77 12.62 16.27
CA LEU A 34 -11.49 11.69 17.36
C LEU A 34 -10.02 11.70 17.76
N ILE A 35 -9.09 11.75 16.80
CA ILE A 35 -7.65 11.87 17.09
C ILE A 35 -7.38 13.16 17.87
N LYS A 36 -7.97 14.29 17.43
CA LYS A 36 -7.82 15.57 18.13
C LYS A 36 -8.34 15.54 19.57
N ASN A 37 -9.44 14.81 19.82
CA ASN A 37 -10.10 14.80 21.12
C ASN A 37 -9.53 13.76 22.11
N PHE A 38 -9.00 12.65 21.60
CA PHE A 38 -8.57 11.50 22.43
C PHE A 38 -7.08 11.17 22.31
N GLU A 39 -6.42 11.55 21.22
CA GLU A 39 -5.00 11.34 20.94
C GLU A 39 -4.50 9.96 21.42
N LYS A 40 -3.71 9.93 22.51
CA LYS A 40 -3.07 8.74 23.09
C LYS A 40 -4.05 7.70 23.60
N GLU A 41 -5.27 8.09 23.97
CA GLU A 41 -6.32 7.13 24.35
C GLU A 41 -6.84 6.36 23.14
N LEU A 42 -6.83 6.99 21.96
CA LEU A 42 -7.28 6.38 20.71
C LEU A 42 -6.17 5.60 20.00
N VAL A 43 -4.98 6.19 19.87
CA VAL A 43 -3.87 5.59 19.09
C VAL A 43 -2.90 4.78 19.93
N GLY A 44 -2.93 4.91 21.25
CA GLY A 44 -1.97 4.31 22.18
C GLY A 44 -0.88 5.30 22.64
N LYS A 45 -0.32 5.05 23.82
CA LYS A 45 0.59 6.00 24.49
C LYS A 45 1.95 6.17 23.80
N ASP A 46 2.42 5.12 23.14
CA ASP A 46 3.75 5.07 22.50
C ASP A 46 3.68 5.28 20.97
N VAL A 47 2.46 5.41 20.43
CA VAL A 47 2.25 5.62 18.99
C VAL A 47 2.41 7.10 18.69
N LYS A 48 3.28 7.41 17.73
CA LYS A 48 3.43 8.75 17.18
C LYS A 48 2.47 8.93 16.01
N LEU A 49 1.74 10.04 16.01
CA LEU A 49 0.94 10.45 14.85
C LEU A 49 1.86 10.76 13.67
N SER A 50 1.34 10.57 12.47
CA SER A 50 2.04 10.97 11.25
C SER A 50 2.04 12.50 11.10
N ARG A 51 2.85 12.98 10.15
CA ARG A 51 2.95 14.41 9.83
C ARG A 51 1.56 15.04 9.65
N GLY A 52 1.33 16.18 10.29
CA GLY A 52 0.05 16.86 10.31
C GLY A 52 -0.96 16.31 11.34
N GLU A 53 -0.46 15.63 12.38
CA GLU A 53 -1.27 15.01 13.44
C GLU A 53 -2.29 13.99 12.90
N ARG A 54 -1.90 13.31 11.81
CA ARG A 54 -2.75 12.32 11.13
C ARG A 54 -2.62 10.94 11.74
N PHE A 55 -3.66 10.12 11.58
CA PHE A 55 -3.59 8.70 11.91
C PHE A 55 -2.41 8.03 11.16
N PRO A 56 -1.59 7.20 11.81
CA PRO A 56 -0.33 6.74 11.22
C PRO A 56 -0.48 5.59 10.22
N LEU A 57 -1.69 5.04 10.03
CA LEU A 57 -1.91 3.88 9.18
C LEU A 57 -3.04 4.14 8.17
N LEU A 58 -2.96 3.50 7.01
CA LEU A 58 -4.06 3.34 6.07
C LEU A 58 -4.39 1.85 5.99
N PHE A 59 -5.64 1.49 6.30
CA PHE A 59 -6.12 0.13 6.14
C PHE A 59 -7.10 0.03 4.96
N LYS A 60 -6.83 -0.90 4.04
CA LYS A 60 -7.66 -1.09 2.86
C LYS A 60 -7.74 -2.54 2.40
N PHE A 61 -8.89 -2.89 1.81
CA PHE A 61 -9.00 -4.04 0.93
C PHE A 61 -8.65 -3.63 -0.50
N ILE A 62 -7.97 -4.51 -1.21
CA ILE A 62 -7.62 -4.33 -2.62
C ILE A 62 -8.15 -5.53 -3.39
N ASP A 63 -8.98 -5.28 -4.41
CA ASP A 63 -9.31 -6.28 -5.43
C ASP A 63 -8.27 -6.22 -6.56
N ALA A 64 -7.35 -7.17 -6.53
CA ALA A 64 -6.31 -7.35 -7.54
C ALA A 64 -6.72 -8.34 -8.66
N SER A 65 -8.00 -8.34 -9.06
CA SER A 65 -8.51 -9.17 -10.17
C SER A 65 -7.92 -8.81 -11.54
N LYS A 66 -7.33 -7.61 -11.68
CA LYS A 66 -6.59 -7.14 -12.86
C LYS A 66 -5.17 -6.74 -12.46
N LYS A 67 -4.25 -6.77 -13.44
CA LYS A 67 -2.86 -6.31 -13.24
C LYS A 67 -2.86 -4.84 -12.80
N LEU A 68 -2.20 -4.58 -11.68
CA LEU A 68 -1.96 -3.23 -11.17
C LEU A 68 -0.69 -2.65 -11.82
N SER A 69 -0.44 -1.35 -11.64
CA SER A 69 0.80 -0.74 -12.11
C SER A 69 1.98 -1.17 -11.23
N ILE A 70 3.19 -1.31 -11.80
CA ILE A 70 4.44 -1.43 -11.02
C ILE A 70 4.74 -0.11 -10.33
N GLN A 71 4.91 -0.15 -9.00
CA GLN A 71 5.18 1.01 -8.18
C GLN A 71 6.49 0.85 -7.41
N VAL A 72 7.02 1.98 -6.95
CA VAL A 72 8.10 2.04 -5.97
C VAL A 72 7.69 3.08 -4.97
N HIS A 73 7.67 2.72 -3.71
CA HIS A 73 7.34 3.65 -2.66
C HIS A 73 8.59 4.32 -2.10
N PRO A 74 8.56 5.65 -1.88
CA PRO A 74 9.66 6.35 -1.25
C PRO A 74 9.75 5.98 0.24
N ASP A 75 10.93 6.18 0.81
CA ASP A 75 11.10 6.26 2.26
C ASP A 75 10.76 7.67 2.77
N ASP A 76 10.84 7.87 4.08
CA ASP A 76 10.50 9.14 4.71
C ASP A 76 11.41 10.28 4.25
N GLU A 77 12.72 10.03 4.09
CA GLU A 77 13.67 11.05 3.64
C GLU A 77 13.34 11.52 2.22
N TYR A 78 13.14 10.58 1.28
CA TYR A 78 12.80 10.93 -0.08
C TYR A 78 11.42 11.60 -0.17
N ALA A 79 10.41 11.08 0.54
CA ALA A 79 9.07 11.66 0.55
C ALA A 79 9.07 13.08 1.11
N TYR A 80 9.82 13.34 2.18
CA TYR A 80 9.94 14.65 2.79
C TYR A 80 10.48 15.70 1.80
N HIS A 81 11.49 15.33 1.00
CA HIS A 81 12.12 16.27 0.06
C HIS A 81 11.37 16.42 -1.27
N ASN A 82 10.61 15.42 -1.71
CA ASN A 82 10.09 15.36 -3.08
C ASN A 82 8.55 15.29 -3.17
N GLU A 83 7.84 14.85 -2.13
CA GLU A 83 6.43 14.46 -2.20
C GLU A 83 5.50 15.34 -1.35
N ARG A 84 5.71 16.67 -1.35
CA ARG A 84 4.76 17.70 -0.82
C ARG A 84 4.02 17.28 0.48
N ASP A 85 4.78 17.01 1.53
CA ASP A 85 4.28 16.69 2.88
C ASP A 85 3.68 15.29 3.08
N GLU A 86 3.98 14.36 2.18
CA GLU A 86 3.77 12.93 2.40
C GLU A 86 4.90 12.30 3.24
N ILE A 87 4.61 11.13 3.80
CA ILE A 87 5.59 10.27 4.48
C ILE A 87 5.98 9.12 3.55
N GLY A 88 7.08 8.44 3.89
CA GLY A 88 7.45 7.20 3.24
C GLY A 88 6.34 6.16 3.39
N LYS A 89 6.28 5.22 2.45
CA LYS A 89 5.22 4.22 2.43
C LYS A 89 5.80 2.82 2.53
N THR A 90 5.70 2.29 3.74
CA THR A 90 5.90 0.87 4.03
C THR A 90 4.55 0.18 3.95
N GLU A 91 4.48 -0.99 3.34
CA GLU A 91 3.22 -1.74 3.23
C GLU A 91 3.36 -3.13 3.84
N VAL A 92 2.23 -3.65 4.33
CA VAL A 92 2.05 -5.06 4.67
C VAL A 92 0.82 -5.55 3.94
N TRP A 93 0.97 -6.64 3.21
CA TRP A 93 -0.12 -7.27 2.49
C TRP A 93 -0.49 -8.57 3.18
N TYR A 94 -1.74 -8.66 3.61
CA TYR A 94 -2.34 -9.90 4.07
C TYR A 94 -3.21 -10.49 2.97
N VAL A 95 -2.92 -11.72 2.54
CA VAL A 95 -3.64 -12.36 1.45
C VAL A 95 -4.92 -13.01 2.00
N VAL A 96 -6.04 -12.28 1.90
CA VAL A 96 -7.36 -12.77 2.34
C VAL A 96 -7.83 -13.95 1.47
N TRP A 97 -7.52 -13.91 0.17
CA TRP A 97 -7.84 -14.96 -0.80
C TRP A 97 -6.95 -14.85 -2.04
N ALA A 98 -6.63 -15.98 -2.67
CA ALA A 98 -5.84 -16.03 -3.89
C ALA A 98 -6.29 -17.23 -4.77
N LYS A 99 -6.27 -17.05 -6.09
CA LYS A 99 -6.45 -18.15 -7.05
C LYS A 99 -5.23 -19.07 -7.06
N PRO A 100 -5.37 -20.36 -7.44
CA PRO A 100 -4.21 -21.21 -7.70
C PRO A 100 -3.28 -20.59 -8.74
N GLY A 101 -1.98 -20.49 -8.43
CA GLY A 101 -0.99 -19.85 -9.29
C GLY A 101 -0.95 -18.32 -9.21
N ALA A 102 -1.63 -17.71 -8.23
CA ALA A 102 -1.53 -16.29 -7.94
C ALA A 102 -0.09 -15.88 -7.59
N GLN A 103 0.33 -14.72 -8.12
CA GLN A 103 1.66 -14.20 -7.89
C GLN A 103 1.64 -12.71 -7.53
N LEU A 104 2.56 -12.32 -6.65
CA LEU A 104 2.91 -10.93 -6.37
C LEU A 104 4.30 -10.64 -6.96
N ILE A 105 4.45 -9.48 -7.57
CA ILE A 105 5.75 -8.93 -7.95
C ILE A 105 6.33 -8.17 -6.75
N CYS A 106 7.47 -8.63 -6.26
CA CYS A 106 8.17 -8.02 -5.14
C CYS A 106 9.68 -7.97 -5.40
N GLY A 107 10.15 -6.83 -5.90
CA GLY A 107 11.55 -6.57 -6.20
C GLY A 107 12.01 -7.06 -7.58
N LEU A 108 13.33 -7.02 -7.78
CA LEU A 108 14.01 -7.58 -8.93
C LEU A 108 14.62 -8.94 -8.56
N LYS A 109 14.72 -9.87 -9.51
CA LYS A 109 15.36 -11.18 -9.31
C LYS A 109 16.85 -11.07 -9.03
N GLU A 110 17.47 -9.99 -9.49
CA GLU A 110 18.90 -9.75 -9.40
C GLU A 110 19.17 -8.26 -9.16
N HIS A 111 20.29 -7.97 -8.50
CA HIS A 111 20.75 -6.60 -8.34
C HIS A 111 21.06 -5.97 -9.71
N MET A 112 20.63 -4.72 -9.87
CA MET A 112 20.77 -4.00 -11.13
C MET A 112 21.26 -2.57 -10.87
N SER A 113 22.31 -2.16 -11.57
CA SER A 113 22.73 -0.75 -11.53
C SER A 113 21.69 0.15 -12.20
N ARG A 114 21.59 1.41 -11.76
CA ARG A 114 20.68 2.42 -12.34
C ARG A 114 20.81 2.52 -13.87
N ARG A 115 22.05 2.45 -14.39
CA ARG A 115 22.33 2.48 -15.83
C ARG A 115 21.74 1.27 -16.56
N ARG A 116 21.90 0.07 -15.99
CA ARG A 116 21.35 -1.17 -16.56
C ARG A 116 19.82 -1.15 -16.47
N PHE A 117 19.27 -0.70 -15.35
CA PHE A 117 17.83 -0.56 -15.14
C PHE A 117 17.18 0.35 -16.18
N LYS A 118 17.77 1.53 -16.43
CA LYS A 118 17.31 2.46 -17.47
C LYS A 118 17.23 1.79 -18.85
N LYS A 119 18.27 1.07 -19.27
CA LYS A 119 18.30 0.33 -20.55
C LYS A 119 17.23 -0.77 -20.62
N VAL A 120 16.97 -1.47 -19.52
CA VAL A 120 15.94 -2.53 -19.46
C VAL A 120 14.53 -1.95 -19.60
N ILE A 121 14.27 -0.80 -18.97
CA ILE A 121 13.00 -0.08 -19.10
C ILE A 121 12.80 0.44 -20.53
N GLU A 122 13.82 1.09 -21.11
CA GLU A 122 13.78 1.60 -22.50
C GLU A 122 13.55 0.48 -23.52
N SER A 123 14.10 -0.71 -23.27
CA SER A 123 13.89 -1.89 -24.12
C SER A 123 12.58 -2.65 -23.84
N LYS A 124 11.75 -2.18 -22.90
CA LYS A 124 10.46 -2.80 -22.50
C LYS A 124 10.59 -4.26 -22.02
N LYS A 125 11.76 -4.64 -21.50
CA LYS A 125 12.06 -6.03 -21.06
C LYS A 125 12.03 -6.22 -19.55
N ILE A 126 11.53 -5.24 -18.79
CA ILE A 126 11.58 -5.27 -17.31
C ILE A 126 10.91 -6.52 -16.71
N GLY A 127 9.84 -7.01 -17.34
CA GLY A 127 9.09 -8.19 -16.87
C GLY A 127 9.95 -9.44 -16.62
N SER A 128 11.03 -9.63 -17.38
CA SER A 128 11.96 -10.76 -17.22
C SER A 128 12.83 -10.64 -15.96
N TYR A 129 13.02 -9.43 -15.45
CA TYR A 129 13.87 -9.11 -14.30
C TYR A 129 13.07 -8.92 -12.99
N LEU A 130 11.75 -8.92 -13.06
CA LEU A 130 10.87 -8.80 -11.89
C LEU A 130 10.84 -10.10 -11.10
N ASN A 131 10.91 -10.01 -9.77
CA ASN A 131 10.78 -11.17 -8.90
C ASN A 131 9.30 -11.47 -8.63
N TYR A 132 8.87 -12.68 -8.99
CA TYR A 132 7.49 -13.15 -8.79
C TYR A 132 7.48 -14.14 -7.64
N ILE A 133 6.67 -13.87 -6.62
CA ILE A 133 6.45 -14.77 -5.49
C ILE A 133 5.04 -15.35 -5.60
N ASN A 134 4.91 -16.67 -5.44
CA ASN A 134 3.60 -17.30 -5.32
C ASN A 134 2.97 -16.90 -4.00
N VAL A 135 1.67 -16.62 -4.02
CA VAL A 135 0.93 -16.21 -2.82
C VAL A 135 -0.27 -17.10 -2.56
N TYR A 136 -0.56 -17.33 -1.29
CA TYR A 136 -1.64 -18.18 -0.80
C TYR A 136 -2.44 -17.45 0.27
N LYS A 137 -3.67 -17.91 0.49
CA LYS A 137 -4.50 -17.39 1.58
C LYS A 137 -3.75 -17.51 2.91
N GLY A 138 -3.70 -16.41 3.66
CA GLY A 138 -3.03 -16.32 4.95
C GLY A 138 -1.60 -15.81 4.89
N ASP A 139 -1.00 -15.68 3.70
CA ASP A 139 0.34 -15.12 3.57
C ASP A 139 0.36 -13.65 4.04
N LEU A 140 1.46 -13.29 4.68
CA LEU A 140 1.78 -11.94 5.11
C LEU A 140 3.06 -11.49 4.42
N ILE A 141 2.97 -10.48 3.56
CA ILE A 141 4.09 -9.96 2.80
C ILE A 141 4.43 -8.56 3.29
N PHE A 142 5.58 -8.41 3.93
CA PHE A 142 6.13 -7.12 4.29
C PHE A 142 6.88 -6.51 3.10
N ILE A 143 6.57 -5.24 2.82
CA ILE A 143 7.12 -4.48 1.70
C ILE A 143 7.73 -3.19 2.25
N PRO A 144 9.05 -3.17 2.49
CA PRO A 144 9.74 -1.95 2.92
C PRO A 144 9.79 -0.91 1.78
N PRO A 145 10.08 0.35 2.11
CA PRO A 145 10.27 1.40 1.11
C PRO A 145 11.45 1.07 0.18
N HIS A 146 11.51 1.74 -0.96
CA HIS A 146 12.49 1.57 -2.04
C HIS A 146 12.49 0.21 -2.77
N ILE A 147 11.70 -0.76 -2.31
CA ILE A 147 11.48 -2.00 -3.06
C ILE A 147 10.40 -1.79 -4.11
N PHE A 148 10.68 -2.23 -5.35
CA PHE A 148 9.66 -2.37 -6.38
C PHE A 148 8.54 -3.27 -5.86
N SER A 149 7.37 -2.71 -5.70
CA SER A 149 6.22 -3.41 -5.19
C SER A 149 4.99 -2.93 -5.92
N LEU A 150 4.00 -3.81 -5.99
CA LEU A 150 2.81 -3.75 -6.86
C LEU A 150 3.01 -4.29 -8.27
N ASN A 151 2.86 -5.60 -8.40
CA ASN A 151 1.85 -6.12 -9.30
C ASN A 151 1.34 -7.40 -8.64
N ILE A 152 0.17 -7.38 -8.03
CA ILE A 152 -0.53 -8.65 -7.81
C ILE A 152 -1.16 -9.00 -9.15
N SER A 153 -0.62 -10.00 -9.80
CA SER A 153 -1.26 -10.64 -10.94
C SER A 153 -1.88 -11.92 -10.42
N LEU A 154 -3.18 -11.87 -10.09
CA LEU A 154 -3.94 -13.09 -9.84
C LEU A 154 -4.21 -13.78 -11.19
N ASN A 155 -3.28 -14.67 -11.54
CA ASN A 155 -3.20 -15.62 -12.65
C ASN A 155 -2.47 -15.16 -13.92
N PHE A 156 -1.38 -15.88 -14.20
CA PHE A 156 -0.94 -16.22 -15.54
C PHE A 156 -1.68 -17.47 -15.99
N ASN A 157 -2.38 -17.38 -17.12
CA ASN A 157 -2.65 -18.50 -18.01
C ASN A 157 -2.88 -17.90 -19.39
N GLY A 158 -1.95 -18.16 -20.31
CA GLY A 158 -2.08 -17.88 -21.76
C GLY A 158 -2.06 -16.42 -22.16
#